data_AF-A0A401QHF3-F1
#
_entry.id   AF-A0A401QHF3-F1
#
_cell.length_a   1.000
_cell.length_b   1.000
_cell.length_c   1.000
_cell.angle_alpha   90.00
_cell.angle_beta   90.00
_cell.angle_gamma   90.00
#
_symmetry.space_group_name_H-M   'P 1'
#
loop_
_entity.id
_entity.type
_entity.pdbx_description
1 polymer ?
#
loop_
_entity_poly.entity_id
_entity_poly.type
_entity_poly.pdbx_seq_one_letter_code
_entity_poly.pdbx_strand_id
1 'polypeptide(L)' 'VFRIMDDDNNRTLDYKEFVKGLNDYGVLMDKADVESCFKCFDKDSSGTIDFDEFLVTLRVRGG' A
#
# COMPACT_ATOMS: atom_id res chain seq x y z
N VAL A 1 -7.90 -7.90 -2.89
CA VAL A 1 -7.25 -6.97 -1.95
C VAL A 1 -6.78 -5.73 -2.69
N PHE A 2 -5.75 -5.82 -3.56
CA PHE A 2 -5.25 -4.64 -4.30
C PHE A 2 -6.35 -3.89 -5.08
N ARG A 3 -7.11 -4.61 -5.93
CA ARG A 3 -8.28 -4.06 -6.65
C ARG A 3 -9.44 -3.52 -5.80
N ILE A 4 -9.42 -3.76 -4.49
CA ILE A 4 -10.43 -3.23 -3.55
C ILE A 4 -9.94 -1.91 -2.96
N MET A 5 -8.62 -1.71 -2.92
CA MET A 5 -7.97 -0.49 -2.42
C MET A 5 -7.76 0.54 -3.54
N ASP A 6 -7.53 0.06 -4.78
CA ASP A 6 -7.39 0.85 -6.01
C ASP A 6 -8.77 1.39 -6.44
N ASP A 7 -9.08 2.60 -5.99
CA ASP A 7 -10.40 3.22 -6.10
C ASP A 7 -10.57 3.88 -7.47
N ASP A 8 -9.48 4.40 -8.03
CA ASP A 8 -9.45 5.06 -9.34
C ASP A 8 -9.11 4.12 -10.52
N ASN A 9 -8.77 2.85 -10.23
CA ASN A 9 -8.36 1.82 -11.21
C ASN A 9 -7.12 2.21 -12.04
N ASN A 10 -6.22 3.03 -11.47
CA ASN A 10 -4.96 3.40 -12.11
C ASN A 10 -3.89 2.28 -12.02
N ARG A 11 -4.18 1.19 -11.28
CA ARG A 11 -3.28 0.05 -10.97
C ARG A 11 -2.08 0.38 -10.08
N THR A 12 -2.12 1.53 -9.44
CA THR A 12 -1.22 1.93 -8.37
C THR A 12 -2.07 2.24 -7.14
N LEU A 13 -1.43 2.39 -5.99
CA LEU A 13 -2.08 2.86 -4.78
C LEU A 13 -1.39 4.13 -4.36
N ASP A 14 -2.11 5.24 -4.43
CA ASP A 14 -1.62 6.47 -3.83
C ASP A 14 -1.69 6.38 -2.29
N TYR A 15 -1.07 7.34 -1.61
CA TYR A 15 -1.07 7.36 -0.15
C TYR A 15 -2.48 7.36 0.47
N LYS A 16 -3.46 8.01 -0.16
CA LYS A 16 -4.84 8.08 0.35
C LYS A 16 -5.54 6.75 0.17
N GLU A 17 -5.40 6.12 -0.99
CA GLU A 17 -5.96 4.81 -1.30
C GLU A 17 -5.37 3.74 -0.39
N PHE A 18 -4.06 3.81 -0.12
CA PHE A 18 -3.39 2.93 0.82
C PHE A 18 -3.92 3.10 2.26
N VAL A 19 -4.01 4.35 2.75
CA VAL A 19 -4.56 4.64 4.09
C VAL A 19 -6.01 4.17 4.20
N LYS A 20 -6.84 4.46 3.20
CA LYS A 20 -8.25 4.05 3.14
C LYS A 20 -8.34 2.52 3.17
N GLY A 21 -7.57 1.84 2.34
CA GLY A 21 -7.51 0.38 2.29
C GLY A 21 -7.12 -0.25 3.62
N LEU A 22 -6.10 0.30 4.31
CA LEU A 22 -5.72 -0.17 5.65
C LEU A 22 -6.84 0.01 6.67
N ASN A 23 -7.52 1.15 6.63
CA ASN A 23 -8.62 1.47 7.55
C ASN A 23 -9.84 0.56 7.29
N ASP A 24 -10.17 0.32 6.02
CA ASP A 24 -11.24 -0.59 5.59
C ASP A 24 -10.96 -2.05 5.99
N TYR A 25 -9.68 -2.44 6.05
CA TYR A 25 -9.24 -3.72 6.59
C TYR A 25 -9.22 -3.80 8.13
N GLY A 26 -9.57 -2.70 8.81
CA GLY A 26 -9.55 -2.61 10.28
C GLY A 26 -8.15 -2.43 10.87
N VAL A 27 -7.16 -2.08 10.06
CA VAL A 27 -5.80 -1.79 10.51
C VAL A 27 -5.72 -0.30 10.87
N LEU A 28 -5.86 -0.01 12.16
CA LEU A 28 -5.62 1.33 12.71
C LEU A 28 -4.12 1.50 12.92
N MET A 29 -3.50 2.34 12.11
CA MET A 29 -2.10 2.74 12.26
C MET A 29 -2.00 4.25 12.37
N ASP A 30 -1.02 4.73 13.12
CA ASP A 30 -0.73 6.16 13.16
C ASP A 30 -0.14 6.63 11.84
N LYS A 31 -0.29 7.92 11.55
CA LYS A 31 0.20 8.53 10.30
C LYS A 31 1.68 8.21 10.02
N ALA A 32 2.51 8.21 11.07
CA ALA A 32 3.93 7.90 10.98
C ALA A 32 4.21 6.43 10.62
N ASP A 33 3.40 5.51 11.14
CA ASP A 33 3.49 4.09 10.84
C ASP A 33 3.02 3.83 9.41
N VAL A 34 1.92 4.46 8.99
CA VAL A 34 1.43 4.35 7.60
C VAL A 34 2.45 4.91 6.62
N GLU A 35 3.07 6.05 6.91
CA GLU A 35 4.11 6.63 6.06
C GLU A 35 5.34 5.70 5.98
N SER A 36 5.73 5.09 7.10
CA SER A 36 6.85 4.14 7.14
C SER A 36 6.53 2.84 6.39
N CYS A 37 5.31 2.33 6.52
CA CYS A 37 4.82 1.20 5.74
C CYS A 37 4.79 1.55 4.26
N PHE A 38 4.20 2.69 3.90
CA PHE A 38 4.11 3.15 2.52
C PHE A 38 5.49 3.22 1.86
N LYS A 39 6.48 3.84 2.51
CA LYS A 39 7.88 3.86 2.05
C LYS A 39 8.55 2.48 2.01
N CYS A 40 8.05 1.52 2.78
CA CYS A 40 8.56 0.15 2.73
C CYS A 40 8.05 -0.59 1.48
N PHE A 41 6.82 -0.30 1.06
CA PHE A 41 6.19 -0.83 -0.15
C PHE A 41 6.67 -0.12 -1.42
N ASP A 42 6.70 1.21 -1.42
CA ASP A 42 7.20 2.08 -2.50
C ASP A 42 8.73 1.96 -2.60
N LYS A 43 9.21 1.00 -3.40
CA LYS A 43 10.64 0.68 -3.55
C LYS A 43 11.32 1.65 -4.48
N ASP A 44 10.60 2.11 -5.50
CA ASP A 44 11.13 3.05 -6.48
C ASP A 44 11.02 4.52 -6.06
N SER A 45 10.35 4.80 -4.94
CA SER A 45 10.09 6.16 -4.43
C SER A 45 9.30 7.00 -5.43
N SER A 46 8.42 6.39 -6.21
CA SER A 46 7.52 7.06 -7.14
C SER A 46 6.42 7.85 -6.43
N GLY A 47 6.17 7.57 -5.15
CA GLY A 47 5.08 8.15 -4.38
C GLY A 47 3.74 7.43 -4.55
N THR A 48 3.74 6.29 -5.23
CA THR A 48 2.60 5.39 -5.40
C THR A 48 3.09 3.95 -5.31
N ILE A 49 2.30 3.04 -4.75
CA ILE A 49 2.68 1.62 -4.71
C ILE A 49 2.07 0.93 -5.91
N ASP A 50 2.90 0.43 -6.81
CA ASP A 50 2.39 -0.35 -7.94
C ASP A 50 2.01 -1.79 -7.52
N PHE A 51 1.30 -2.48 -8.42
CA PHE A 51 0.87 -3.85 -8.18
C PHE A 51 2.04 -4.82 -7.93
N ASP A 52 3.17 -4.62 -8.61
CA ASP A 52 4.33 -5.49 -8.51
C ASP A 52 5.05 -5.27 -7.17
N GLU A 53 5.24 -4.02 -6.75
CA GLU A 53 5.80 -3.62 -5.45
C GLU A 53 4.98 -4.18 -4.28
N PHE A 54 3.66 -4.11 -4.40
CA PHE A 54 2.75 -4.69 -3.41
C PHE A 54 2.93 -6.22 -3.30
N LEU A 55 2.98 -6.92 -4.43
CA LEU A 55 3.18 -8.37 -4.46
C LEU A 55 4.56 -8.79 -3.95
N VAL A 56 5.61 -8.07 -4.35
CA VAL A 56 6.98 -8.32 -3.91
C VAL A 56 7.05 -8.21 -2.39
N THR A 57 6.50 -7.14 -1.82
CA THR A 57 6.55 -6.91 -0.37
C THR A 57 5.75 -7.96 0.41
N LEU A 58 4.59 -8.40 -0.10
CA LEU A 58 3.82 -9.49 0.51
C LEU A 58 4.53 -10.84 0.44
N ARG A 59 5.23 -11.13 -0.67
CA ARG A 59 5.98 -12.38 -0.83
C ARG A 59 7.20 -12.45 0.08
N VAL A 60 7.86 -11.32 0.34
CA VAL A 60 9.08 -11.26 1.16
C VAL A 60 8.81 -11.54 2.65
N ARG A 61 7.59 -11.33 3.16
CA ARG A 61 7.23 -11.64 4.56
C ARG A 61 6.52 -13.00 4.75
N GLY A 62 6.37 -13.80 3.69
CA GLY A 62 5.70 -15.10 3.72
C GLY A 62 6.63 -16.32 3.68
N GLY A 63 7.93 -16.14 3.92
CA GLY A 63 8.94 -17.21 3.96
C GLY A 63 9.54 -17.40 5.35
#